data_AF-A0A354U6F8-F1
#
_entry.id   AF-A0A354U6F8-F1
#
_cell.length_a   1.000
_cell.length_b   1.000
_cell.length_c   1.000
_cell.angle_alpha   90.00
_cell.angle_beta   90.00
_cell.angle_gamma   90.00
#
_symmetry.space_group_name_H-M   'P 1'
#
loop_
_entity.id
_entity.type
_entity.pdbx_description
1 polymer ?
#
loop_
_entity_poly.entity_id
_entity_poly.type
_entity_poly.pdbx_seq_one_letter_code
_entity_poly.pdbx_strand_id
1 'polypeptide(L)'
;MLDTVSVTGNTNLLRELYPALCTNYAEWKKTHLRPNGFFRQSDGRDGMECSIGGSGYRVTINSCMAAEANALAIISSQLGNSHAAEKYRSESQELRSRIETLLWNEEYKFFMTRREEDESFVNVRELHGYTPWYYFRDMAEKYDCAWKQLVHPDGFLAPYGPTTAERRHPEFRIARDGHECQWNGPSWPFATSITLTALAHLLQARESTEINRRTFFETLSCYTRSLYLRENGRIIPWIDENLDPFTGTWLAWDIMVSWAKSGQKQTSLIHERGKDYSHSTYADLIILGLCGINTEFRNKIRIQPLLPPECWDYFLLDGVKISGHNLSLQFDRDGSRYRRGAGLTLYIDGMEAEHRHSLQEPFEIAL
;
A
#
# COMPACT_ATOMS: atom_id res chain seq x y z
N MET A 1 3.76 -12.36 6.42
CA MET A 1 3.65 -13.77 6.90
C MET A 1 2.24 -14.09 7.37
N LEU A 2 1.66 -13.32 8.30
CA LEU A 2 0.27 -13.54 8.73
C LEU A 2 -0.70 -13.52 7.54
N ASP A 3 -0.55 -12.57 6.61
CA ASP A 3 -1.36 -12.52 5.38
C ASP A 3 -1.18 -13.78 4.54
N THR A 4 0.07 -14.23 4.35
CA THR A 4 0.38 -15.50 3.65
C THR A 4 -0.31 -16.69 4.30
N VAL A 5 -0.33 -16.78 5.63
CA VAL A 5 -1.02 -17.85 6.35
C VAL A 5 -2.53 -17.71 6.23
N SER A 6 -3.06 -16.49 6.24
CA SER A 6 -4.49 -16.22 6.07
C SER A 6 -5.00 -16.67 4.70
N VAL A 7 -4.16 -16.53 3.66
CA VAL A 7 -4.49 -16.96 2.29
C VAL A 7 -4.22 -18.46 2.11
N THR A 8 -3.12 -19.00 2.61
CA THR A 8 -2.72 -20.39 2.32
C THR A 8 -3.28 -21.41 3.30
N GLY A 9 -3.68 -21.00 4.50
CA GLY A 9 -3.98 -21.89 5.63
C GLY A 9 -2.75 -22.59 6.23
N ASN A 10 -1.53 -22.33 5.72
CA ASN A 10 -0.32 -23.04 6.15
C ASN A 10 0.27 -22.48 7.45
N THR A 11 -0.35 -22.84 8.57
CA THR A 11 0.06 -22.38 9.91
C THR A 11 1.44 -22.91 10.35
N ASN A 12 1.99 -23.94 9.70
CA ASN A 12 3.33 -24.45 10.01
C ASN A 12 4.41 -23.40 9.76
N LEU A 13 4.21 -22.52 8.77
CA LEU A 13 5.13 -21.42 8.46
C LEU A 13 5.37 -20.50 9.67
N LEU A 14 4.35 -20.33 10.53
CA LEU A 14 4.48 -19.50 11.72
C LEU A 14 5.52 -20.08 12.68
N ARG A 15 5.46 -21.38 12.96
CA ARG A 15 6.43 -22.04 13.86
C ARG A 15 7.83 -22.03 13.26
N GLU A 16 7.93 -22.30 11.95
CA GLU A 16 9.20 -22.41 11.24
C GLU A 16 9.97 -21.08 11.21
N LEU A 17 9.29 -19.98 10.89
CA LEU A 17 9.93 -18.70 10.62
C LEU A 17 9.93 -17.75 11.83
N TYR A 18 9.12 -18.01 12.86
CA TYR A 18 9.04 -17.15 14.05
C TYR A 18 10.39 -16.87 14.74
N PRO A 19 11.31 -17.84 14.91
CA PRO A 19 12.62 -17.54 15.48
C PRO A 19 13.42 -16.51 14.65
N ALA A 20 13.40 -16.66 13.32
CA ALA A 20 14.10 -15.74 12.42
C ALA A 20 13.47 -14.33 12.43
N LEU A 21 12.14 -14.23 12.49
CA LEU A 21 11.45 -12.94 12.64
C LEU A 21 11.83 -12.25 13.96
N CYS A 22 11.86 -12.99 15.08
CA CYS A 22 12.28 -12.44 16.37
C CYS A 22 13.71 -11.90 16.31
N THR A 23 14.63 -12.64 15.70
CA THR A 23 16.02 -12.20 15.51
C THR A 23 16.10 -10.96 14.64
N ASN A 24 15.38 -10.93 13.51
CA ASN A 24 15.33 -9.77 12.62
C ASN A 24 14.84 -8.52 13.35
N TYR A 25 13.68 -8.61 14.03
CA TYR A 25 13.11 -7.49 14.79
C TYR A 25 14.06 -7.00 15.89
N ALA A 26 14.73 -7.90 16.60
CA ALA A 26 15.73 -7.54 17.61
C ALA A 26 16.94 -6.80 17.02
N GLU A 27 17.45 -7.22 15.86
CA GLU A 27 18.56 -6.53 15.19
C GLU A 27 18.15 -5.15 14.65
N TRP A 28 16.93 -5.01 14.12
CA TRP A 28 16.39 -3.69 13.76
C TRP A 28 16.32 -2.75 14.96
N LYS A 29 15.83 -3.23 16.11
CA LYS A 29 15.82 -2.44 17.35
C LYS A 29 17.22 -2.00 17.74
N LYS A 30 18.20 -2.91 17.75
CA LYS A 30 19.58 -2.63 18.14
C LYS A 30 20.25 -1.55 17.28
N THR A 31 19.91 -1.49 15.99
CA THR A 31 20.60 -0.63 15.01
C THR A 31 19.86 0.68 14.74
N HIS A 32 18.53 0.68 14.80
CA HIS A 32 17.70 1.80 14.35
C HIS A 32 16.87 2.46 15.45
N LEU A 33 16.52 1.77 16.55
CA LEU A 33 15.78 2.37 17.66
C LEU A 33 16.65 3.43 18.35
N ARG A 34 16.05 4.56 18.73
CA ARG A 34 16.71 5.66 19.43
C ARG A 34 16.12 5.85 20.84
N PRO A 35 16.83 6.55 21.75
CA PRO A 35 16.37 6.76 23.12
C PRO A 35 14.99 7.44 23.24
N ASN A 36 14.57 8.21 22.25
CA ASN A 36 13.24 8.83 22.19
C ASN A 36 12.11 7.85 21.80
N GLY A 37 12.43 6.58 21.54
CA GLY A 37 11.47 5.53 21.23
C GLY A 37 11.12 5.41 19.75
N PHE A 38 11.71 6.21 18.87
CA PHE A 38 11.52 6.09 17.43
C PHE A 38 12.63 5.28 16.76
N PHE A 39 12.27 4.62 15.66
CA PHE A 39 13.22 4.09 14.70
C PHE A 39 13.65 5.21 13.76
N ARG A 40 14.97 5.41 13.66
CA ARG A 40 15.61 6.27 12.65
C ARG A 40 15.81 5.47 11.38
N GLN A 41 15.57 6.09 10.22
CA GLN A 41 15.86 5.47 8.93
C GLN A 41 16.39 6.48 7.91
N SER A 42 17.28 6.01 7.05
CA SER A 42 17.69 6.75 5.87
C SER A 42 16.64 6.60 4.79
N ASP A 43 16.23 7.70 4.16
CA ASP A 43 15.27 7.67 3.06
C ASP A 43 15.74 6.76 1.92
N GLY A 44 17.03 6.77 1.56
CA GLY A 44 17.59 5.82 0.60
C GLY A 44 17.49 4.34 1.04
N ARG A 45 17.48 4.06 2.35
CA ARG A 45 17.30 2.69 2.90
C ARG A 45 15.83 2.29 3.06
N ASP A 46 14.91 3.25 2.99
CA ASP A 46 13.49 3.00 2.71
C ASP A 46 13.24 2.73 1.21
N GLY A 47 14.28 2.80 0.37
CA GLY A 47 14.13 2.78 -1.08
C GLY A 47 13.47 4.06 -1.61
N MET A 48 13.61 5.18 -0.88
CA MET A 48 12.97 6.47 -1.15
C MET A 48 13.97 7.62 -1.27
N GLU A 49 15.08 7.41 -1.98
CA GLU A 49 16.16 8.40 -2.06
C GLU A 49 15.76 9.73 -2.73
N CYS A 50 16.42 10.81 -2.31
CA CYS A 50 16.09 12.17 -2.75
C CYS A 50 14.66 12.59 -2.37
N SER A 51 14.07 11.99 -1.34
CA SER A 51 12.82 12.47 -0.76
C SER A 51 12.99 13.88 -0.18
N ILE A 52 11.94 14.70 -0.19
CA ILE A 52 12.00 16.05 0.39
C ILE A 52 12.10 15.95 1.91
N GLY A 53 11.37 15.01 2.50
CA GLY A 53 11.37 14.74 3.94
C GLY A 53 12.70 14.19 4.46
N GLY A 54 13.52 13.63 3.57
CA GLY A 54 14.84 13.12 3.88
C GLY A 54 14.85 12.01 4.94
N SER A 55 16.04 11.82 5.53
CA SER A 55 16.29 10.82 6.58
C SER A 55 15.85 11.35 7.96
N GLY A 56 15.43 10.44 8.85
CA GLY A 56 15.01 10.82 10.21
C GLY A 56 14.07 9.81 10.85
N TYR A 57 13.16 10.31 11.69
CA TYR A 57 12.04 9.53 12.24
C TYR A 57 10.89 9.54 11.23
N ARG A 58 11.02 8.66 10.23
CA ARG A 58 10.08 8.55 9.11
C ARG A 58 8.84 7.74 9.49
N VAL A 59 7.69 8.11 8.94
CA VAL A 59 6.41 7.44 9.19
C VAL A 59 6.44 5.99 8.70
N THR A 60 7.19 5.71 7.62
CA THR A 60 7.47 4.40 7.05
C THR A 60 7.95 3.38 8.09
N ILE A 61 9.22 3.45 8.48
CA ILE A 61 9.89 2.47 9.34
C ILE A 61 9.18 2.31 10.67
N ASN A 62 8.66 3.40 11.25
CA ASN A 62 7.99 3.34 12.53
C ASN A 62 6.68 2.56 12.42
N SER A 63 5.91 2.75 11.35
CA SER A 63 4.70 1.97 11.09
C SER A 63 5.03 0.49 10.84
N CYS A 64 6.06 0.21 10.04
CA CYS A 64 6.53 -1.15 9.78
C CYS A 64 6.94 -1.88 11.08
N MET A 65 7.72 -1.23 11.94
CA MET A 65 8.21 -1.84 13.18
C MET A 65 7.10 -2.04 14.22
N ALA A 66 6.13 -1.12 14.30
CA ALA A 66 4.95 -1.29 15.14
C ALA A 66 4.06 -2.46 14.64
N ALA A 67 3.95 -2.62 13.33
CA ALA A 67 3.23 -3.74 12.73
C ALA A 67 3.96 -5.08 12.93
N GLU A 68 5.29 -5.09 12.75
CA GLU A 68 6.13 -6.28 12.98
C GLU A 68 6.04 -6.75 14.43
N ALA A 69 6.09 -5.82 15.39
CA ALA A 69 5.87 -6.13 16.79
C ALA A 69 4.48 -6.76 17.03
N ASN A 70 3.42 -6.20 16.45
CA ASN A 70 2.09 -6.78 16.58
C ASN A 70 2.00 -8.18 15.93
N ALA A 71 2.64 -8.38 14.78
CA ALA A 71 2.68 -9.68 14.11
C ALA A 71 3.39 -10.72 15.00
N LEU A 72 4.54 -10.36 15.60
CA LEU A 72 5.23 -11.21 16.57
C LEU A 72 4.37 -11.52 17.79
N ALA A 73 3.58 -10.56 18.28
CA ALA A 73 2.65 -10.77 19.39
C ALA A 73 1.56 -11.80 19.05
N ILE A 74 0.97 -11.69 17.86
CA ILE A 74 -0.05 -12.62 17.36
C ILE A 74 0.56 -14.03 17.21
N ILE A 75 1.72 -14.14 16.57
CA ILE A 75 2.38 -15.44 16.38
C ILE A 75 2.77 -16.07 17.72
N SER A 76 3.34 -15.28 18.64
CA SER A 76 3.67 -15.74 20.00
C SER A 76 2.45 -16.35 20.70
N SER A 77 1.30 -15.67 20.61
CA SER A 77 0.06 -16.16 21.21
C SER A 77 -0.40 -17.47 20.58
N GLN A 78 -0.31 -17.60 19.25
CA GLN A 78 -0.67 -18.84 18.55
C GLN A 78 0.27 -20.01 18.86
N LEU A 79 1.53 -19.72 19.20
CA LEU A 79 2.52 -20.70 19.62
C LEU A 79 2.49 -20.98 21.14
N GLY A 80 1.55 -20.39 21.89
CA GLY A 80 1.39 -20.60 23.34
C GLY A 80 2.41 -19.85 24.21
N ASN A 81 3.14 -18.89 23.67
CA ASN A 81 4.10 -18.06 24.41
C ASN A 81 3.46 -16.73 24.85
N SER A 82 2.65 -16.78 25.91
CA SER A 82 1.92 -15.61 26.41
C SER A 82 2.82 -14.47 26.88
N HIS A 83 4.01 -14.78 27.42
CA HIS A 83 4.96 -13.76 27.87
C HIS A 83 5.54 -12.96 26.69
N ALA A 84 5.99 -13.64 25.64
CA ALA A 84 6.46 -12.97 24.43
C ALA A 84 5.33 -12.21 23.74
N ALA A 85 4.11 -12.77 23.72
CA ALA A 85 2.94 -12.12 23.15
C ALA A 85 2.66 -10.77 23.81
N GLU A 86 2.67 -10.73 25.16
CA GLU A 86 2.43 -9.49 25.89
C GLU A 86 3.55 -8.46 25.69
N LYS A 87 4.81 -8.91 25.71
CA LYS A 87 5.96 -8.05 25.44
C LYS A 87 5.81 -7.34 24.09
N TYR A 88 5.63 -8.09 23.01
CA TYR A 88 5.57 -7.51 21.67
C TYR A 88 4.30 -6.69 21.42
N ARG A 89 3.18 -7.04 22.06
CA ARG A 89 1.95 -6.25 22.03
C ARG A 89 2.18 -4.87 22.65
N SER A 90 2.80 -4.82 23.82
CA SER A 90 3.13 -3.58 24.50
C SER A 90 4.06 -2.71 23.66
N GLU A 91 5.11 -3.29 23.06
CA GLU A 91 6.02 -2.57 22.16
C GLU A 91 5.30 -1.99 20.93
N SER A 92 4.39 -2.75 20.31
CA SER A 92 3.57 -2.27 19.20
C SER A 92 2.67 -1.11 19.59
N GLN A 93 1.96 -1.23 20.72
CA GLN A 93 1.04 -0.21 21.22
C GLN A 93 1.78 1.08 21.59
N GLU A 94 2.95 0.97 22.23
CA GLU A 94 3.76 2.13 22.58
C GLU A 94 4.22 2.88 21.32
N LEU A 95 4.76 2.16 20.32
CA LEU A 95 5.24 2.78 19.10
C LEU A 95 4.10 3.37 18.25
N ARG A 96 2.96 2.67 18.16
CA ARG A 96 1.75 3.20 17.51
C ARG A 96 1.28 4.48 18.18
N SER A 97 1.23 4.51 19.51
CA SER A 97 0.87 5.73 20.27
C SER A 97 1.82 6.89 19.95
N ARG A 98 3.14 6.62 19.86
CA ARG A 98 4.13 7.63 19.45
C ARG A 98 3.93 8.12 18.01
N ILE A 99 3.63 7.23 17.05
CA ILE A 99 3.30 7.64 15.67
C ILE A 99 2.10 8.57 15.68
N GLU A 100 1.02 8.16 16.33
CA GLU A 100 -0.25 8.88 16.38
C GLU A 100 -0.17 10.25 17.07
N THR A 101 0.69 10.39 18.08
CA THR A 101 0.78 11.61 18.90
C THR A 101 1.94 12.52 18.51
N LEU A 102 3.04 11.98 18.01
CA LEU A 102 4.27 12.72 17.77
C LEU A 102 4.61 12.82 16.28
N LEU A 103 4.20 11.88 15.41
CA LEU A 103 4.39 12.04 13.95
C LEU A 103 3.20 12.68 13.25
N TRP A 104 2.07 12.86 13.94
CA TRP A 104 0.94 13.65 13.45
C TRP A 104 1.22 15.15 13.62
N ASN A 105 1.25 15.89 12.51
CA ASN A 105 1.34 17.34 12.53
C ASN A 105 -0.07 17.95 12.54
N GLU A 106 -0.39 18.69 13.61
CA GLU A 106 -1.73 19.28 13.79
C GLU A 106 -2.04 20.45 12.86
N GLU A 107 -1.03 21.15 12.36
CA GLU A 107 -1.21 22.26 11.40
C GLU A 107 -1.44 21.72 10.00
N TYR A 108 -0.61 20.75 9.59
CA TYR A 108 -0.67 20.12 8.28
C TYR A 108 -1.77 19.07 8.17
N LYS A 109 -2.30 18.60 9.31
CA LYS A 109 -3.27 17.49 9.40
C LYS A 109 -2.78 16.26 8.64
N PHE A 110 -1.54 15.87 8.91
CA PHE A 110 -0.84 14.84 8.16
C PHE A 110 0.27 14.17 8.99
N PHE A 111 0.56 12.89 8.73
CA PHE A 111 1.70 12.20 9.32
C PHE A 111 2.98 12.55 8.57
N MET A 112 3.99 13.06 9.28
CA MET A 112 5.17 13.67 8.67
C MET A 112 6.46 13.23 9.36
N THR A 113 7.55 13.24 8.60
CA THR A 113 8.89 12.94 9.10
C THR A 113 9.37 13.99 10.10
N ARG A 114 10.06 13.55 11.15
CA ARG A 114 10.77 14.42 12.09
C ARG A 114 12.28 14.25 11.95
N ARG A 115 13.01 15.36 12.08
CA ARG A 115 14.48 15.39 12.06
C ARG A 115 15.07 14.67 13.25
N GLU A 116 16.28 14.13 13.12
CA GLU A 116 16.97 13.46 14.22
C GLU A 116 17.64 14.47 15.16
N GLU A 117 18.06 15.62 14.62
CA GLU A 117 18.88 16.61 15.32
C GLU A 117 18.10 17.38 16.39
N ASP A 118 16.87 17.79 16.07
CA ASP A 118 16.04 18.67 16.89
C ASP A 118 14.60 18.13 17.09
N GLU A 119 14.33 16.94 16.57
CA GLU A 119 13.00 16.32 16.55
C GLU A 119 11.90 17.18 15.93
N SER A 120 12.19 18.24 15.20
CA SER A 120 11.14 19.06 14.60
C SER A 120 10.64 18.46 13.28
N PHE A 121 9.44 18.86 12.86
CA PHE A 121 8.87 18.39 11.60
C PHE A 121 9.69 18.88 10.39
N VAL A 122 9.83 18.00 9.40
CA VAL A 122 10.17 18.41 8.04
C VAL A 122 8.86 18.79 7.35
N ASN A 123 8.71 20.06 7.00
CA ASN A 123 7.44 20.69 6.64
C ASN A 123 6.95 20.33 5.22
N VAL A 124 6.83 19.03 4.93
CA VAL A 124 6.34 18.48 3.67
C VAL A 124 5.44 17.26 3.91
N ARG A 125 4.28 17.24 3.26
CA ARG A 125 3.46 16.03 3.13
C ARG A 125 4.05 15.16 2.03
N GLU A 126 4.44 13.96 2.40
CA GLU A 126 4.91 12.93 1.47
C GLU A 126 3.94 11.76 1.51
N LEU A 127 3.78 11.06 0.38
CA LEU A 127 2.75 10.04 0.21
C LEU A 127 2.86 8.90 1.25
N HIS A 128 4.07 8.62 1.74
CA HIS A 128 4.31 7.65 2.81
C HIS A 128 3.67 8.02 4.16
N GLY A 129 3.16 9.24 4.33
CA GLY A 129 2.32 9.59 5.49
C GLY A 129 1.00 8.80 5.56
N TYR A 130 0.61 8.11 4.48
CA TYR A 130 -0.52 7.16 4.51
C TYR A 130 -0.16 5.76 5.03
N THR A 131 1.13 5.46 5.25
CA THR A 131 1.59 4.14 5.73
C THR A 131 0.91 3.67 7.02
N PRO A 132 0.52 4.51 8.00
CA PRO A 132 -0.17 4.03 9.19
C PRO A 132 -1.47 3.27 8.88
N TRP A 133 -2.27 3.72 7.91
CA TRP A 133 -3.50 3.02 7.50
C TRP A 133 -3.23 1.68 6.78
N TYR A 134 -2.03 1.50 6.20
CA TYR A 134 -1.62 0.21 5.64
C TYR A 134 -1.59 -0.86 6.74
N TYR A 135 -1.09 -0.54 7.93
CA TYR A 135 -0.91 -1.51 9.01
C TYR A 135 -2.00 -1.47 10.09
N PHE A 136 -2.62 -0.31 10.31
CA PHE A 136 -3.59 -0.08 11.37
C PHE A 136 -4.95 0.25 10.75
N ARG A 137 -5.78 -0.77 10.51
CA ARG A 137 -7.12 -0.58 9.92
C ARG A 137 -8.06 0.21 10.82
N ASP A 138 -7.81 0.14 12.12
CA ASP A 138 -8.53 0.81 13.20
C ASP A 138 -7.92 2.19 13.56
N MET A 139 -7.19 2.84 12.64
CA MET A 139 -6.79 4.25 12.81
C MET A 139 -8.01 5.11 13.14
N ALA A 140 -7.88 6.02 14.11
CA ALA A 140 -8.98 6.86 14.55
C ALA A 140 -9.47 7.80 13.43
N GLU A 141 -10.79 8.01 13.35
CA GLU A 141 -11.46 8.82 12.31
C GLU A 141 -10.93 10.26 12.23
N LYS A 142 -10.47 10.84 13.36
CA LYS A 142 -9.89 12.20 13.38
C LYS A 142 -8.72 12.41 12.41
N TYR A 143 -8.03 11.33 12.02
CA TYR A 143 -6.91 11.40 11.08
C TYR A 143 -7.35 11.37 9.62
N ASP A 144 -8.63 11.05 9.33
CA ASP A 144 -9.11 10.84 7.95
C ASP A 144 -9.03 12.11 7.09
N CYS A 145 -9.00 13.28 7.71
CA CYS A 145 -8.80 14.56 7.03
C CYS A 145 -7.51 14.61 6.19
N ALA A 146 -6.50 13.79 6.49
CA ALA A 146 -5.29 13.64 5.69
C ALA A 146 -5.58 13.15 4.25
N TRP A 147 -6.62 12.34 4.05
CA TRP A 147 -6.96 11.75 2.75
C TRP A 147 -7.45 12.77 1.72
N LYS A 148 -7.89 13.96 2.16
CA LYS A 148 -8.16 15.10 1.25
C LYS A 148 -6.98 15.40 0.34
N GLN A 149 -5.75 15.21 0.84
CA GLN A 149 -4.54 15.52 0.09
C GLN A 149 -4.31 14.57 -1.08
N LEU A 150 -4.83 13.34 -1.04
CA LEU A 150 -4.70 12.39 -2.14
C LEU A 150 -5.35 12.90 -3.42
N VAL A 151 -6.51 13.55 -3.29
CA VAL A 151 -7.30 14.09 -4.40
C VAL A 151 -7.19 15.60 -4.56
N HIS A 152 -6.44 16.28 -3.70
CA HIS A 152 -6.24 17.71 -3.85
C HIS A 152 -5.33 17.99 -5.05
N PRO A 153 -5.68 18.91 -5.98
CA PRO A 153 -4.84 19.25 -7.13
C PRO A 153 -3.42 19.67 -6.75
N ASP A 154 -3.26 20.50 -5.72
CA ASP A 154 -1.93 20.85 -5.21
C ASP A 154 -1.37 19.88 -4.16
N GLY A 155 -2.09 18.79 -3.88
CA GLY A 155 -1.67 17.70 -2.99
C GLY A 155 -0.96 16.63 -3.79
N PHE A 156 -1.49 15.41 -3.79
CA PHE A 156 -0.89 14.26 -4.49
C PHE A 156 -1.55 13.94 -5.85
N LEU A 157 -2.66 14.59 -6.19
CA LEU A 157 -3.44 14.23 -7.38
C LEU A 157 -2.64 14.45 -8.67
N ALA A 158 -2.51 13.40 -9.48
CA ALA A 158 -1.96 13.48 -10.83
C ALA A 158 -2.50 12.33 -11.72
N PRO A 159 -2.50 12.51 -13.07
CA PRO A 159 -3.22 11.61 -13.98
C PRO A 159 -2.64 10.19 -14.13
N TYR A 160 -1.36 9.99 -13.81
CA TYR A 160 -0.66 8.70 -13.92
C TYR A 160 -0.16 8.19 -12.57
N GLY A 161 -0.98 8.36 -11.54
CA GLY A 161 -0.69 7.91 -10.17
C GLY A 161 -0.36 9.09 -9.26
N PRO A 162 -0.53 8.93 -7.94
CA PRO A 162 -0.24 9.98 -6.98
C PRO A 162 1.25 10.33 -6.98
N THR A 163 1.56 11.60 -6.74
CA THR A 163 2.93 12.07 -6.56
C THR A 163 3.50 11.61 -5.21
N THR A 164 4.81 11.38 -5.11
CA THR A 164 5.44 11.00 -3.83
C THR A 164 5.51 12.14 -2.81
N ALA A 165 5.46 13.39 -3.26
CA ALA A 165 5.42 14.59 -2.42
C ALA A 165 4.30 15.53 -2.87
N GLU A 166 3.77 16.35 -1.96
CA GLU A 166 2.71 17.31 -2.29
C GLU A 166 3.20 18.33 -3.33
N ARG A 167 2.38 18.54 -4.36
CA ARG A 167 2.72 19.38 -5.53
C ARG A 167 2.95 20.85 -5.18
N ARG A 168 2.34 21.34 -4.10
CA ARG A 168 2.52 22.71 -3.60
C ARG A 168 3.87 22.98 -2.94
N HIS A 169 4.64 21.94 -2.60
CA HIS A 169 5.90 22.13 -1.90
C HIS A 169 6.93 22.79 -2.82
N PRO A 170 7.70 23.82 -2.39
CA PRO A 170 8.67 24.52 -3.25
C PRO A 170 9.76 23.62 -3.84
N GLU A 171 10.07 22.51 -3.18
CA GLU A 171 11.06 21.52 -3.62
C GLU A 171 10.45 20.38 -4.46
N PHE A 172 9.14 20.40 -4.71
CA PHE A 172 8.51 19.45 -5.62
C PHE A 172 9.10 19.59 -7.01
N ARG A 173 9.64 18.49 -7.56
CA ARG A 173 10.24 18.52 -8.91
C ARG A 173 10.11 17.18 -9.63
N ILE A 174 9.93 17.28 -10.95
CA ILE A 174 10.13 16.17 -11.89
C ILE A 174 11.47 16.41 -12.58
N ALA A 175 12.56 16.18 -11.84
CA ALA A 175 13.91 16.42 -12.33
C ALA A 175 14.36 15.31 -13.29
N ARG A 176 15.18 15.70 -14.28
CA ARG A 176 15.83 14.77 -15.22
C ARG A 176 17.35 14.72 -15.03
N ASP A 177 17.87 15.59 -14.18
CA ASP A 177 19.26 15.67 -13.76
C ASP A 177 19.45 15.05 -12.37
N GLY A 178 20.69 14.70 -12.05
CA GLY A 178 21.01 14.01 -10.79
C GLY A 178 20.67 12.53 -10.83
N HIS A 179 20.14 12.00 -9.73
CA HIS A 179 19.75 10.60 -9.61
C HIS A 179 18.52 10.29 -10.47
N GLU A 180 18.45 9.13 -11.13
CA GLU A 180 17.31 8.76 -11.97
C GLU A 180 16.07 8.32 -11.15
N CYS A 181 16.31 7.79 -9.94
CA CYS A 181 15.29 7.28 -9.03
C CYS A 181 14.89 8.30 -7.94
N GLN A 182 14.49 9.51 -8.32
CA GLN A 182 14.12 10.56 -7.36
C GLN A 182 12.73 10.36 -6.74
N TRP A 183 12.60 10.72 -5.46
CA TRP A 183 11.37 10.61 -4.66
C TRP A 183 10.74 11.94 -4.24
N ASN A 184 11.19 13.07 -4.78
CA ASN A 184 10.67 14.41 -4.48
C ASN A 184 9.61 14.93 -5.48
N GLY A 185 8.81 14.04 -6.06
CA GLY A 185 7.74 14.44 -6.97
C GLY A 185 7.22 13.35 -7.89
N PRO A 186 8.08 12.51 -8.53
CA PRO A 186 7.63 11.43 -9.40
C PRO A 186 6.57 10.52 -8.79
N SER A 187 5.74 9.88 -9.61
CA SER A 187 4.92 8.77 -9.12
C SER A 187 5.76 7.50 -9.08
N TRP A 188 5.56 6.71 -8.02
CA TRP A 188 6.21 5.41 -7.83
C TRP A 188 5.13 4.34 -7.64
N PRO A 189 5.13 3.25 -8.44
CA PRO A 189 4.28 2.09 -8.22
C PRO A 189 4.35 1.54 -6.79
N PHE A 190 5.55 1.52 -6.19
CA PHE A 190 5.74 1.10 -4.79
C PHE A 190 4.85 1.91 -3.84
N ALA A 191 5.01 3.23 -3.81
CA ALA A 191 4.26 4.11 -2.92
C ALA A 191 2.76 4.15 -3.25
N THR A 192 2.43 4.07 -4.54
CA THR A 192 1.04 4.01 -5.02
C THR A 192 0.34 2.76 -4.51
N SER A 193 0.99 1.60 -4.57
CA SER A 193 0.44 0.34 -4.08
C SER A 193 0.21 0.36 -2.56
N ILE A 194 1.16 0.87 -1.78
CA ILE A 194 0.99 1.07 -0.33
C ILE A 194 -0.19 2.00 -0.04
N THR A 195 -0.30 3.11 -0.77
CA THR A 195 -1.39 4.09 -0.57
C THR A 195 -2.75 3.52 -0.92
N LEU A 196 -2.85 2.73 -1.99
CA LEU A 196 -4.11 2.08 -2.40
C LEU A 196 -4.52 0.98 -1.42
N THR A 197 -3.58 0.19 -0.89
CA THR A 197 -3.87 -0.78 0.19
C THR A 197 -4.34 -0.06 1.45
N ALA A 198 -3.64 0.99 1.87
CA ALA A 198 -4.03 1.83 3.00
C ALA A 198 -5.44 2.45 2.83
N LEU A 199 -5.76 2.92 1.63
CA LEU A 199 -7.08 3.46 1.32
C LEU A 199 -8.16 2.37 1.35
N ALA A 200 -7.84 1.17 0.83
CA ALA A 200 -8.76 0.04 0.89
C ALA A 200 -9.05 -0.35 2.35
N HIS A 201 -8.03 -0.37 3.20
CA HIS A 201 -8.15 -0.66 4.61
C HIS A 201 -9.08 0.33 5.33
N LEU A 202 -8.91 1.63 5.07
CA LEU A 202 -9.81 2.66 5.59
C LEU A 202 -11.27 2.42 5.17
N LEU A 203 -11.51 2.31 3.85
CA LEU A 203 -12.85 2.22 3.27
C LEU A 203 -13.56 0.90 3.59
N GLN A 204 -12.81 -0.14 3.95
CA GLN A 204 -13.36 -1.40 4.44
C GLN A 204 -13.62 -1.37 5.95
N ALA A 205 -12.90 -0.54 6.71
CA ALA A 205 -13.11 -0.37 8.14
C ALA A 205 -14.30 0.55 8.46
N ARG A 206 -14.53 1.59 7.66
CA ARG A 206 -15.61 2.58 7.87
C ARG A 206 -15.94 3.38 6.62
N GLU A 207 -17.07 4.08 6.66
CA GLU A 207 -17.32 5.20 5.75
C GLU A 207 -16.54 6.43 6.21
N SER A 208 -16.07 7.23 5.26
CA SER A 208 -15.37 8.49 5.52
C SER A 208 -16.04 9.61 4.75
N THR A 209 -16.15 10.79 5.36
CA THR A 209 -16.65 12.00 4.69
C THR A 209 -15.59 12.66 3.80
N GLU A 210 -14.33 12.25 3.95
CA GLU A 210 -13.17 12.89 3.30
C GLU A 210 -12.74 12.17 2.03
N ILE A 211 -13.06 10.87 1.92
CA ILE A 211 -12.71 10.02 0.80
C ILE A 211 -13.70 8.86 0.68
N ASN A 212 -13.86 8.29 -0.51
CA ASN A 212 -14.87 7.27 -0.77
C ASN A 212 -14.40 6.22 -1.79
N ARG A 213 -15.26 5.22 -2.04
CA ARG A 213 -15.03 4.15 -3.03
C ARG A 213 -14.73 4.67 -4.43
N ARG A 214 -15.36 5.78 -4.84
CA ARG A 214 -15.09 6.44 -6.12
C ARG A 214 -13.64 6.91 -6.20
N THR A 215 -13.12 7.48 -5.12
CA THR A 215 -11.73 7.91 -5.04
C THR A 215 -10.76 6.73 -5.13
N PHE A 216 -11.04 5.62 -4.44
CA PHE A 216 -10.25 4.39 -4.57
C PHE A 216 -10.21 3.92 -6.03
N PHE A 217 -11.38 3.83 -6.67
CA PHE A 217 -11.48 3.40 -8.07
C PHE A 217 -10.74 4.32 -9.03
N GLU A 218 -10.85 5.64 -8.86
CA GLU A 218 -10.16 6.61 -9.69
C GLU A 218 -8.65 6.57 -9.49
N THR A 219 -8.17 6.43 -8.26
CA THR A 219 -6.74 6.31 -7.93
C THR A 219 -6.16 5.00 -8.50
N LEU A 220 -6.88 3.88 -8.35
CA LEU A 220 -6.51 2.60 -8.95
C LEU A 220 -6.50 2.71 -10.48
N SER A 221 -7.49 3.39 -11.08
CA SER A 221 -7.53 3.64 -12.53
C SER A 221 -6.35 4.50 -13.00
N CYS A 222 -5.91 5.49 -12.20
CA CYS A 222 -4.70 6.26 -12.48
C CYS A 222 -3.46 5.35 -12.49
N TYR A 223 -3.35 4.47 -11.50
CA TYR A 223 -2.27 3.49 -11.43
C TYR A 223 -2.31 2.50 -12.61
N THR A 224 -3.47 1.92 -12.95
CA THR A 224 -3.60 1.06 -14.13
C THR A 224 -3.17 1.78 -15.41
N ARG A 225 -3.49 3.06 -15.57
CA ARG A 225 -3.05 3.85 -16.74
C ARG A 225 -1.54 4.06 -16.80
N SER A 226 -0.84 4.06 -15.65
CA SER A 226 0.62 4.20 -15.62
C SER A 226 1.33 2.94 -16.10
N LEU A 227 0.69 1.77 -16.03
CA LEU A 227 1.28 0.46 -16.37
C LEU A 227 1.43 0.19 -17.87
N TYR A 228 1.74 1.23 -18.64
CA TYR A 228 1.93 1.15 -20.08
C TYR A 228 3.08 2.03 -20.54
N LEU A 229 3.91 1.49 -21.44
CA LEU A 229 4.86 2.26 -22.23
C LEU A 229 4.19 2.70 -23.53
N ARG A 230 4.35 3.97 -23.88
CA ARG A 230 3.88 4.55 -25.14
C ARG A 230 5.07 4.87 -26.03
N GLU A 231 5.35 3.99 -26.97
CA GLU A 231 6.51 4.11 -27.86
C GLU A 231 6.09 3.86 -29.32
N ASN A 232 6.54 4.72 -30.25
CA ASN A 232 6.31 4.56 -31.68
C ASN A 232 4.82 4.34 -32.07
N GLY A 233 3.90 5.02 -31.37
CA GLY A 233 2.46 4.88 -31.57
C GLY A 233 1.84 3.59 -31.01
N ARG A 234 2.62 2.74 -30.33
CA ARG A 234 2.16 1.52 -29.66
C ARG A 234 1.95 1.76 -28.18
N ILE A 235 1.03 0.99 -27.60
CA ILE A 235 0.79 0.90 -26.16
C ILE A 235 1.20 -0.50 -25.74
N ILE A 236 2.19 -0.61 -24.88
CA ILE A 236 2.78 -1.88 -24.45
C ILE A 236 2.58 -1.97 -22.94
N PRO A 237 1.99 -3.05 -22.39
CA PRO A 237 1.99 -3.29 -20.95
C PRO A 237 3.42 -3.21 -20.42
N TRP A 238 3.66 -2.33 -19.45
CA TRP A 238 4.99 -2.04 -18.96
C TRP A 238 4.92 -1.63 -17.49
N ILE A 239 5.84 -2.13 -16.70
CA ILE A 239 6.08 -1.69 -15.33
C ILE A 239 7.56 -1.36 -15.21
N ASP A 240 7.85 -0.20 -14.63
CA ASP A 240 9.20 0.29 -14.38
C ASP A 240 9.28 0.93 -12.99
N GLU A 241 10.42 1.55 -12.69
CA GLU A 241 10.74 2.09 -11.37
C GLU A 241 9.85 3.28 -10.99
N ASN A 242 9.95 4.38 -11.75
CA ASN A 242 9.22 5.62 -11.48
C ASN A 242 8.78 6.31 -12.77
N LEU A 243 7.80 7.21 -12.66
CA LEU A 243 7.28 7.92 -13.81
C LEU A 243 6.92 9.37 -13.52
N ASP A 244 6.88 10.14 -14.60
CA ASP A 244 6.31 11.46 -14.61
C ASP A 244 4.79 11.32 -14.37
N PRO A 245 4.29 11.85 -13.25
CA PRO A 245 2.91 11.66 -12.83
C PRO A 245 1.92 12.39 -13.75
N PHE A 246 2.38 13.32 -14.57
CA PHE A 246 1.57 14.13 -15.49
C PHE A 246 1.57 13.59 -16.92
N THR A 247 2.70 13.07 -17.39
CA THR A 247 2.84 12.60 -18.78
C THR A 247 2.74 11.08 -18.93
N GLY A 248 2.98 10.31 -17.86
CA GLY A 248 3.06 8.85 -17.93
C GLY A 248 4.41 8.33 -18.45
N THR A 249 5.41 9.21 -18.60
CA THR A 249 6.74 8.84 -19.06
C THR A 249 7.51 8.12 -17.96
N TRP A 250 7.99 6.90 -18.21
CA TRP A 250 8.87 6.17 -17.29
C TRP A 250 10.23 6.88 -17.19
N LEU A 251 10.49 7.54 -16.05
CA LEU A 251 11.56 8.51 -15.89
C LEU A 251 12.93 7.85 -15.81
N ALA A 252 13.11 6.87 -14.92
CA ALA A 252 14.40 6.19 -14.77
C ALA A 252 14.87 5.62 -16.13
N TRP A 253 13.99 4.93 -16.84
CA TRP A 253 14.25 4.42 -18.19
C TRP A 253 14.63 5.53 -19.17
N ASP A 254 13.81 6.58 -19.30
CA ASP A 254 14.06 7.66 -20.26
C ASP A 254 15.36 8.42 -19.97
N ILE A 255 15.61 8.72 -18.69
CA ILE A 255 16.85 9.37 -18.23
C ILE A 255 18.06 8.50 -18.59
N MET A 256 18.04 7.20 -18.27
CA MET A 256 19.14 6.28 -18.60
C MET A 256 19.37 6.16 -20.12
N VAL A 257 18.31 6.12 -20.92
CA VAL A 257 18.40 6.14 -22.40
C VAL A 257 19.06 7.44 -22.88
N SER A 258 18.72 8.58 -22.27
CA SER A 258 19.33 9.87 -22.62
C SER A 258 20.83 9.91 -22.28
N TRP A 259 21.24 9.36 -21.13
CA TRP A 259 22.63 9.26 -20.72
C TRP A 259 23.43 8.38 -21.68
N ALA A 260 22.90 7.20 -22.04
CA ALA A 260 23.52 6.31 -23.01
C ALA A 260 23.72 7.00 -24.38
N LYS A 261 22.71 7.73 -24.87
CA LYS A 261 22.80 8.49 -26.14
C LYS A 261 23.84 9.62 -26.09
N SER A 262 24.00 10.25 -24.92
CA SER A 262 24.98 11.32 -24.71
C SER A 262 26.43 10.81 -24.51
N GLY A 263 26.63 9.49 -24.47
CA GLY A 263 27.94 8.88 -24.20
C GLY A 263 28.37 8.92 -22.73
N GLN A 264 27.47 9.31 -21.81
CA GLN A 264 27.73 9.24 -20.39
C GLN A 264 27.83 7.78 -19.93
N LYS A 265 28.89 7.46 -19.19
CA LYS A 265 29.07 6.15 -18.55
C LYS A 265 28.73 6.27 -17.06
N GLN A 266 27.71 5.55 -16.63
CA GLN A 266 27.30 5.38 -15.25
C GLN A 266 27.28 3.89 -14.91
N THR A 267 27.60 3.55 -13.67
CA THR A 267 27.55 2.17 -13.18
C THR A 267 26.13 1.61 -13.13
N SER A 268 25.12 2.49 -13.08
CA SER A 268 23.69 2.14 -13.10
C SER A 268 23.10 1.89 -14.49
N LEU A 269 23.87 2.12 -15.57
CA LEU A 269 23.42 1.88 -16.96
C LEU A 269 23.37 0.37 -17.26
N ILE A 270 22.28 -0.25 -16.84
CA ILE A 270 21.92 -1.62 -17.19
C ILE A 270 20.78 -1.54 -18.21
N HIS A 271 20.99 -2.14 -19.38
CA HIS A 271 19.97 -2.20 -20.42
C HIS A 271 18.69 -2.83 -19.86
N GLU A 272 17.55 -2.16 -20.02
CA GLU A 272 16.25 -2.61 -19.49
C GLU A 272 16.24 -2.85 -17.96
N ARG A 273 17.03 -2.11 -17.16
CA ARG A 273 17.13 -2.28 -15.69
C ARG A 273 15.78 -2.40 -15.00
N GLY A 274 14.85 -1.49 -15.32
CA GLY A 274 13.55 -1.42 -14.69
C GLY A 274 12.46 -2.17 -15.44
N LYS A 275 12.75 -2.88 -16.52
CA LYS A 275 11.71 -3.67 -17.20
C LYS A 275 11.23 -4.80 -16.29
N ASP A 276 9.92 -4.96 -16.18
CA ASP A 276 9.26 -5.96 -15.35
C ASP A 276 9.60 -5.81 -13.84
N TYR A 277 9.76 -4.56 -13.38
CA TYR A 277 10.20 -4.24 -12.02
C TYR A 277 9.24 -4.74 -10.93
N SER A 278 9.72 -5.68 -10.10
CA SER A 278 8.95 -6.28 -9.01
C SER A 278 9.16 -5.52 -7.69
N HIS A 279 8.60 -4.31 -7.62
CA HIS A 279 8.67 -3.44 -6.43
C HIS A 279 7.31 -2.80 -6.11
N SER A 280 6.21 -3.46 -6.46
CA SER A 280 4.86 -2.98 -6.17
C SER A 280 3.85 -4.12 -6.25
N THR A 281 2.67 -3.92 -5.68
CA THR A 281 1.53 -4.82 -5.88
C THR A 281 0.55 -4.23 -6.90
N TYR A 282 -0.25 -5.10 -7.54
CA TYR A 282 -1.37 -4.70 -8.38
C TYR A 282 -2.54 -5.68 -8.26
N ALA A 283 -2.26 -6.98 -8.45
CA ALA A 283 -3.29 -8.03 -8.34
C ALA A 283 -3.96 -8.04 -6.96
N ASP A 284 -3.20 -7.79 -5.88
CA ASP A 284 -3.74 -7.65 -4.53
C ASP A 284 -4.76 -6.51 -4.43
N LEU A 285 -4.51 -5.36 -5.06
CA LEU A 285 -5.45 -4.22 -5.09
C LEU A 285 -6.75 -4.56 -5.81
N ILE A 286 -6.69 -5.44 -6.82
CA ILE A 286 -7.88 -5.97 -7.50
C ILE A 286 -8.63 -6.94 -6.58
N ILE A 287 -7.94 -7.89 -5.96
CA ILE A 287 -8.55 -8.96 -5.16
C ILE A 287 -9.09 -8.43 -3.83
N LEU A 288 -8.22 -7.81 -3.02
CA LEU A 288 -8.53 -7.27 -1.70
C LEU A 288 -9.39 -6.00 -1.77
N GLY A 289 -9.05 -5.09 -2.68
CA GLY A 289 -9.70 -3.78 -2.78
C GLY A 289 -10.92 -3.80 -3.68
N LEU A 290 -10.70 -3.88 -5.00
CA LEU A 290 -11.76 -3.72 -6.00
C LEU A 290 -12.87 -4.77 -5.84
N CYS A 291 -12.48 -6.06 -5.80
CA CYS A 291 -13.37 -7.20 -5.60
C CYS A 291 -13.71 -7.43 -4.12
N GLY A 292 -12.87 -6.96 -3.19
CA GLY A 292 -13.21 -6.91 -1.77
C GLY A 292 -13.01 -8.20 -0.98
N ILE A 293 -12.15 -9.13 -1.41
CA ILE A 293 -11.91 -10.38 -0.67
C ILE A 293 -10.87 -10.14 0.43
N ASN A 294 -11.30 -10.19 1.69
CA ASN A 294 -10.44 -10.02 2.85
C ASN A 294 -10.34 -11.32 3.67
N THR A 295 -9.11 -11.75 3.97
CA THR A 295 -8.78 -13.01 4.65
C THR A 295 -8.33 -12.86 6.10
N GLU A 296 -8.31 -11.66 6.67
CA GLU A 296 -7.76 -11.43 8.01
C GLU A 296 -8.56 -12.07 9.16
N PHE A 297 -9.76 -12.57 8.85
CA PHE A 297 -10.62 -13.24 9.82
C PHE A 297 -10.23 -14.72 9.93
N ARG A 298 -9.91 -15.19 11.13
CA ARG A 298 -9.55 -16.59 11.34
C ARG A 298 -10.68 -17.52 10.88
N ASN A 299 -10.38 -18.43 9.95
CA ASN A 299 -11.30 -19.41 9.36
C ASN A 299 -12.53 -18.78 8.65
N LYS A 300 -12.43 -17.51 8.25
CA LYS A 300 -13.49 -16.80 7.55
C LYS A 300 -12.90 -15.89 6.50
N ILE A 301 -13.72 -15.51 5.53
CA ILE A 301 -13.44 -14.37 4.67
C ILE A 301 -14.56 -13.34 4.84
N ARG A 302 -14.21 -12.08 4.61
CA ARG A 302 -15.19 -11.01 4.40
C ARG A 302 -15.15 -10.58 2.94
N ILE A 303 -16.32 -10.44 2.34
CA ILE A 303 -16.51 -9.86 1.02
C ILE A 303 -17.04 -8.44 1.19
N GLN A 304 -16.26 -7.44 0.76
CA GLN A 304 -16.62 -6.03 0.84
C GLN A 304 -15.98 -5.25 -0.33
N PRO A 305 -16.61 -5.30 -1.53
CA PRO A 305 -16.09 -4.65 -2.73
C PRO A 305 -15.95 -3.13 -2.58
N LEU A 306 -14.87 -2.59 -3.13
CA LEU A 306 -14.67 -1.14 -3.27
C LEU A 306 -14.99 -0.63 -4.68
N LEU A 307 -15.38 -1.50 -5.60
CA LEU A 307 -15.92 -1.10 -6.90
C LEU A 307 -17.21 -0.27 -6.71
N PRO A 308 -17.27 0.98 -7.23
CA PRO A 308 -18.51 1.73 -7.27
C PRO A 308 -19.51 1.08 -8.24
N PRO A 309 -20.79 0.88 -7.86
CA PRO A 309 -21.80 0.19 -8.68
C PRO A 309 -22.04 0.80 -10.06
N GLU A 310 -21.76 2.09 -10.23
CA GLU A 310 -21.92 2.82 -11.47
C GLU A 310 -20.73 2.66 -12.43
N CYS A 311 -19.60 2.12 -11.96
CA CYS A 311 -18.39 2.04 -12.78
C CYS A 311 -18.43 0.86 -13.76
N TRP A 312 -18.80 -0.33 -13.28
CA TRP A 312 -18.79 -1.56 -14.09
C TRP A 312 -20.15 -2.25 -14.04
N ASP A 313 -20.56 -2.82 -15.17
CA ASP A 313 -21.79 -3.61 -15.26
C ASP A 313 -21.61 -5.03 -14.74
N TYR A 314 -20.39 -5.57 -14.81
CA TYR A 314 -20.08 -6.92 -14.37
C TYR A 314 -18.58 -7.13 -14.12
N PHE A 315 -18.23 -8.13 -13.31
CA PHE A 315 -16.91 -8.75 -13.26
C PHE A 315 -17.00 -10.22 -12.85
N LEU A 316 -15.96 -10.99 -13.16
CA LEU A 316 -15.76 -12.35 -12.64
C LEU A 316 -14.30 -12.47 -12.22
N LEU A 317 -14.09 -12.65 -10.92
CA LEU A 317 -12.81 -13.06 -10.35
C LEU A 317 -12.89 -14.56 -10.11
N ASP A 318 -12.04 -15.35 -10.77
CA ASP A 318 -12.09 -16.81 -10.72
C ASP A 318 -10.69 -17.39 -10.49
N GLY A 319 -10.63 -18.63 -9.98
CA GLY A 319 -9.38 -19.34 -9.70
C GLY A 319 -8.63 -18.83 -8.46
N VAL A 320 -9.31 -18.12 -7.55
CA VAL A 320 -8.68 -17.61 -6.32
C VAL A 320 -8.65 -18.73 -5.28
N LYS A 321 -7.45 -19.14 -4.87
CA LYS A 321 -7.29 -20.20 -3.87
C LYS A 321 -7.05 -19.63 -2.47
N ILE A 322 -7.98 -19.89 -1.54
CA ILE A 322 -7.88 -19.43 -0.14
C ILE A 322 -8.13 -20.60 0.80
N SER A 323 -7.19 -20.83 1.72
CA SER A 323 -7.22 -21.90 2.73
C SER A 323 -7.59 -23.28 2.18
N GLY A 324 -7.17 -23.58 0.95
CA GLY A 324 -7.43 -24.86 0.28
C GLY A 324 -8.65 -24.88 -0.64
N HIS A 325 -9.55 -23.91 -0.51
CA HIS A 325 -10.77 -23.80 -1.31
C HIS A 325 -10.55 -22.98 -2.59
N ASN A 326 -11.29 -23.31 -3.64
CA ASN A 326 -11.33 -22.51 -4.87
C ASN A 326 -12.52 -21.56 -4.82
N LEU A 327 -12.24 -20.27 -4.93
CA LEU A 327 -13.25 -19.22 -4.87
C LEU A 327 -13.43 -18.59 -6.25
N SER A 328 -14.68 -18.30 -6.57
CA SER A 328 -15.07 -17.42 -7.66
C SER A 328 -16.02 -16.36 -7.13
N LEU A 329 -15.77 -15.10 -7.44
CA LEU A 329 -16.65 -13.98 -7.09
C LEU A 329 -17.15 -13.33 -8.37
N GLN A 330 -18.48 -13.35 -8.53
CA GLN A 330 -19.15 -12.82 -9.71
C GLN A 330 -19.99 -11.62 -9.31
N PHE A 331 -19.87 -10.51 -10.04
CA PHE A 331 -20.86 -9.43 -10.03
C PHE A 331 -21.46 -9.29 -11.42
N ASP A 332 -22.79 -9.20 -11.49
CA ASP A 332 -23.53 -8.97 -12.73
C ASP A 332 -24.74 -8.09 -12.42
N ARG A 333 -24.74 -6.83 -12.88
CA ARG A 333 -25.76 -5.85 -12.47
C ARG A 333 -27.19 -6.26 -12.87
N ASP A 334 -27.35 -6.87 -14.05
CA ASP A 334 -28.66 -7.27 -14.58
C ASP A 334 -28.79 -8.79 -14.80
N GLY A 335 -27.72 -9.54 -14.55
CA GLY A 335 -27.69 -11.00 -14.68
C GLY A 335 -27.57 -11.48 -16.13
N SER A 336 -27.46 -10.59 -17.10
CA SER A 336 -27.44 -10.93 -18.52
C SER A 336 -26.07 -11.43 -18.99
N ARG A 337 -24.98 -11.04 -18.31
CA ARG A 337 -23.62 -11.37 -18.74
C ARG A 337 -23.31 -12.85 -18.52
N TYR A 338 -23.57 -13.36 -17.32
CA TYR A 338 -23.25 -14.75 -16.97
C TYR A 338 -24.47 -15.66 -16.95
N ARG A 339 -25.69 -15.09 -17.04
CA ARG A 339 -26.96 -15.83 -16.99
C ARG A 339 -27.10 -16.69 -15.72
N ARG A 340 -26.64 -16.14 -14.60
CA ARG A 340 -26.63 -16.76 -13.27
C ARG A 340 -27.29 -15.89 -12.19
N GLY A 341 -28.21 -15.02 -12.61
CA GLY A 341 -28.86 -14.04 -11.75
C GLY A 341 -28.08 -12.73 -11.62
N ALA A 342 -28.78 -11.68 -11.23
CA ALA A 342 -28.23 -10.35 -10.99
C ALA A 342 -27.73 -10.22 -9.55
N GLY A 343 -26.64 -9.49 -9.33
CA GLY A 343 -26.06 -9.23 -8.02
C GLY A 343 -24.62 -9.74 -7.89
N LEU A 344 -24.16 -9.82 -6.65
CA LEU A 344 -22.86 -10.33 -6.24
C LEU A 344 -23.03 -11.75 -5.69
N THR A 345 -22.37 -12.73 -6.31
CA THR A 345 -22.44 -14.14 -5.91
C THR A 345 -21.04 -14.68 -5.65
N LEU A 346 -20.86 -15.30 -4.48
CA LEU A 346 -19.66 -16.03 -4.12
C LEU A 346 -19.88 -17.53 -4.35
N TYR A 347 -18.93 -18.16 -5.04
CA TYR A 347 -18.85 -19.60 -5.20
C TYR A 347 -17.64 -20.15 -4.43
N ILE A 348 -17.83 -21.25 -3.72
CA ILE A 348 -16.78 -22.00 -3.03
C ILE A 348 -16.80 -23.43 -3.59
N ASP A 349 -15.68 -23.88 -4.14
CA ASP A 349 -15.52 -25.18 -4.78
C ASP A 349 -16.60 -25.48 -5.82
N GLY A 350 -16.97 -24.45 -6.59
CA GLY A 350 -17.97 -24.51 -7.66
C GLY A 350 -19.43 -24.46 -7.20
N MET A 351 -19.69 -24.40 -5.89
CA MET A 351 -21.04 -24.32 -5.31
C MET A 351 -21.34 -22.88 -4.89
N GLU A 352 -22.56 -22.41 -5.15
CA GLU A 352 -23.01 -21.11 -4.65
C GLU A 352 -23.03 -21.12 -3.12
N ALA A 353 -22.27 -20.22 -2.51
CA ALA A 353 -22.09 -20.16 -1.07
C ALA A 353 -22.84 -18.97 -0.44
N GLU A 354 -22.91 -17.85 -1.16
CA GLU A 354 -23.61 -16.63 -0.70
C GLU A 354 -24.00 -15.75 -1.88
N HIS A 355 -25.12 -15.04 -1.75
CA HIS A 355 -25.65 -14.12 -2.75
C HIS A 355 -26.14 -12.80 -2.16
N ARG A 356 -25.84 -11.69 -2.82
CA ARG A 356 -26.35 -10.35 -2.48
C ARG A 356 -26.88 -9.66 -3.73
N HIS A 357 -28.04 -9.03 -3.63
CA HIS A 357 -28.60 -8.24 -4.72
C HIS A 357 -27.80 -6.95 -5.00
N SER A 358 -27.13 -6.42 -3.97
CA SER A 358 -26.29 -5.22 -4.07
C SER A 358 -24.80 -5.57 -4.01
N LEU A 359 -24.00 -4.87 -4.82
CA LEU A 359 -22.53 -4.95 -4.78
C LEU A 359 -21.94 -4.44 -3.46
N GLN A 360 -22.64 -3.54 -2.77
CA GLN A 360 -22.09 -2.79 -1.63
C GLN A 360 -22.47 -3.38 -0.27
N GLU A 361 -23.27 -4.43 -0.22
CA GLU A 361 -23.66 -5.09 1.03
C GLU A 361 -22.58 -6.10 1.44
N PRO A 362 -21.77 -5.83 2.49
CA PRO A 362 -20.70 -6.74 2.88
C PRO A 362 -21.26 -7.98 3.57
N PHE A 363 -20.51 -9.08 3.49
CA PHE A 363 -20.84 -10.31 4.22
C PHE A 363 -19.59 -11.08 4.63
N GLU A 364 -19.74 -11.91 5.65
CA GLU A 364 -18.72 -12.84 6.11
C GLU A 364 -19.18 -14.27 5.92
N ILE A 365 -18.27 -15.15 5.52
CA ILE A 365 -18.53 -16.58 5.38
C ILE A 365 -17.36 -17.38 5.94
N ALA A 366 -17.66 -18.52 6.55
CA ALA A 366 -16.63 -19.47 6.97
C ALA A 366 -16.04 -20.18 5.75
N LEU A 367 -14.73 -20.45 5.80
CA LEU A 367 -14.06 -21.32 4.84
C LEU A 367 -13.89 -22.72 5.42
#